data_AF-A0A9P0T048-F1
#
_entry.id   AF-A0A9P0T048-F1
#
_cell.length_a   1.000
_cell.length_b   1.000
_cell.length_c   1.000
_cell.angle_alpha   90.00
_cell.angle_beta   90.00
_cell.angle_gamma   90.00
#
_symmetry.space_group_name_H-M   'P 1'
#
loop_
_entity.id
_entity.type
_entity.pdbx_description
1 polymer ?
#
loop_
_entity_poly.entity_id
_entity_poly.type
_entity_poly.pdbx_seq_one_letter_code
_entity_poly.pdbx_strand_id
1 'polypeptide(L)'
;MVDDAEWEDNDEKLKKKQQKKDEQEKKRQEQLQKKAEAKALLEKEMESIKGKALPPPPKITRAQISQIKEKTIRHEPTVKTVPARVVVEEPPLQENLNRLQIDGELAQTVDEAISILSEKSDVDKHPEKRLKAAYTAFEEINLPRLKAENPSLRLSQLKQMLRKEWLKSPQNPLNQA
;
A
#
# COMPACT_ATOMS: atom_id res chain seq x y z
N MET A 1 3.93 -49.13 -34.95
CA MET A 1 3.72 -47.68 -34.81
C MET A 1 2.65 -47.13 -35.75
N VAL A 2 1.97 -47.98 -36.54
CA VAL A 2 0.86 -47.57 -37.43
C VAL A 2 -0.50 -47.80 -36.74
N ASP A 3 -0.56 -48.76 -35.81
CA ASP A 3 -1.79 -49.15 -35.11
C ASP A 3 -2.33 -48.06 -34.17
N ASP A 4 -1.48 -47.24 -33.54
CA ASP A 4 -1.90 -46.16 -32.63
C ASP A 4 -2.68 -45.04 -33.36
N ALA A 5 -2.36 -44.81 -34.64
CA ALA A 5 -3.05 -43.82 -35.46
C ALA A 5 -4.43 -44.29 -35.93
N GLU A 6 -4.63 -45.61 -36.02
CA GLU A 6 -5.90 -46.20 -36.49
C GLU A 6 -7.00 -46.18 -35.39
N TRP A 7 -6.60 -45.99 -34.13
CA TRP A 7 -7.49 -45.86 -32.98
C TRP A 7 -7.64 -44.42 -32.46
N GLU A 8 -7.17 -43.41 -33.20
CA GLU A 8 -7.45 -42.03 -32.85
C GLU A 8 -8.95 -41.72 -33.01
N ASP A 9 -9.62 -41.60 -31.87
CA ASP A 9 -11.02 -41.19 -31.83
C ASP A 9 -11.13 -39.70 -32.18
N ASN A 10 -11.60 -39.42 -33.41
CA ASN A 10 -11.71 -38.10 -33.99
C ASN A 10 -13.07 -37.41 -33.71
N ASP A 11 -13.84 -37.87 -32.71
CA ASP A 11 -15.05 -37.16 -32.30
C ASP A 11 -14.72 -35.82 -31.62
N GLU A 12 -14.96 -34.73 -32.37
CA GLU A 12 -14.86 -33.33 -31.95
C GLU A 12 -15.49 -33.06 -30.56
N LYS A 13 -16.61 -33.73 -30.23
CA LYS A 13 -17.29 -33.54 -28.94
C LYS A 13 -16.50 -34.15 -27.79
N LEU A 14 -15.88 -35.31 -27.99
CA LEU A 14 -15.03 -35.95 -26.99
C LEU A 14 -13.74 -35.16 -26.79
N LYS A 15 -13.09 -34.71 -27.88
CA LYS A 15 -11.91 -33.84 -27.81
C LYS A 15 -12.20 -32.55 -27.05
N LYS A 16 -13.32 -31.87 -27.33
CA LYS A 16 -13.73 -30.65 -26.62
C LYS A 16 -14.02 -30.91 -25.13
N LYS A 17 -14.60 -32.06 -24.79
CA LYS A 17 -14.84 -32.45 -23.38
C LYS A 17 -13.54 -32.73 -22.64
N GLN A 18 -12.58 -33.39 -23.30
CA GLN A 18 -11.26 -33.66 -22.76
C GLN A 18 -10.48 -32.35 -22.56
N GLN A 19 -10.43 -31.47 -23.56
CA GLN A 19 -9.80 -30.15 -23.45
C GLN A 19 -10.36 -29.32 -22.30
N LYS A 20 -11.70 -29.30 -22.13
CA LYS A 20 -12.33 -28.58 -21.01
C LYS A 20 -11.92 -29.16 -19.64
N LYS A 21 -11.77 -30.47 -19.55
CA LYS A 21 -11.33 -31.16 -18.33
C LYS A 21 -9.86 -30.83 -18.04
N ASP A 22 -9.00 -30.89 -19.06
CA ASP A 22 -7.58 -30.59 -18.95
C ASP A 22 -7.34 -29.11 -18.61
N GLU A 23 -8.10 -28.18 -19.18
CA GLU A 23 -8.04 -26.75 -18.85
C GLU A 23 -8.47 -26.49 -17.39
N GLN A 24 -9.52 -27.17 -16.93
CA GLN A 24 -9.98 -27.05 -15.54
C GLN A 24 -8.95 -27.61 -14.55
N GLU A 25 -8.34 -28.74 -14.88
CA GLU A 25 -7.29 -29.36 -14.08
C GLU A 25 -6.02 -28.50 -14.05
N LYS A 26 -5.59 -27.99 -15.21
CA LYS A 26 -4.48 -27.06 -15.33
C LYS A 26 -4.70 -25.79 -14.50
N LYS A 27 -5.89 -25.18 -14.60
CA LYS A 27 -6.24 -23.99 -13.80
C LYS A 27 -6.22 -24.27 -12.30
N ARG A 28 -6.66 -25.47 -11.88
CA ARG A 28 -6.59 -25.89 -10.47
C ARG A 28 -5.14 -26.07 -10.00
N GLN A 29 -4.29 -26.67 -10.84
CA GLN A 29 -2.87 -26.84 -10.53
C GLN A 29 -2.14 -25.49 -10.44
N GLU A 30 -2.37 -24.58 -11.38
CA GLU A 30 -1.81 -23.22 -11.37
C GLU A 30 -2.22 -22.45 -10.12
N GLN A 31 -3.48 -22.56 -9.67
CA GLN A 31 -3.93 -21.94 -8.42
C GLN A 31 -3.23 -22.53 -7.18
N LEU A 32 -3.04 -23.84 -7.15
CA LEU A 32 -2.32 -24.51 -6.06
C LEU A 32 -0.85 -24.11 -6.03
N GLN A 33 -0.20 -24.03 -7.20
CA GLN A 33 1.18 -23.58 -7.33
C GLN A 33 1.31 -22.13 -6.88
N LYS A 34 0.47 -21.22 -7.37
CA LYS A 34 0.45 -19.81 -6.95
C LYS A 34 0.24 -19.66 -5.45
N LYS A 35 -0.64 -20.48 -4.85
CA LYS A 35 -0.87 -20.47 -3.41
C LYS A 35 0.33 -21.02 -2.62
N ALA A 36 0.99 -22.05 -3.13
CA ALA A 36 2.18 -22.62 -2.52
C ALA A 36 3.36 -21.64 -2.57
N GLU A 37 3.59 -20.97 -3.70
CA GLU A 37 4.61 -19.94 -3.86
C GLU A 37 4.36 -18.74 -2.93
N ALA A 38 3.11 -18.25 -2.86
CA ALA A 38 2.74 -17.18 -1.93
C ALA A 38 2.97 -17.57 -0.47
N LYS A 39 2.65 -18.81 -0.10
CA LYS A 39 2.89 -19.33 1.26
C LYS A 39 4.39 -19.44 1.55
N ALA A 40 5.19 -19.93 0.61
CA ALA A 40 6.63 -20.07 0.77
C ALA A 40 7.32 -18.69 0.93
N LEU A 41 6.84 -17.68 0.19
CA LEU A 41 7.35 -16.30 0.32
C LEU A 41 7.01 -15.71 1.68
N LEU A 42 5.78 -15.91 2.17
CA LEU A 42 5.38 -15.49 3.52
C LEU A 42 6.21 -16.18 4.61
N GLU A 43 6.46 -17.49 4.48
CA GLU A 43 7.28 -18.22 5.44
C GLU A 43 8.71 -17.70 5.47
N LYS A 44 9.30 -17.41 4.30
CA LYS A 44 10.64 -16.79 4.21
C LYS A 44 10.69 -15.41 4.88
N GLU A 45 9.65 -14.60 4.74
CA GLU A 45 9.53 -13.32 5.45
C GLU A 45 9.41 -13.52 6.96
N MET A 46 8.58 -14.47 7.40
CA MET A 46 8.43 -14.80 8.82
C MET A 46 9.72 -15.35 9.43
N GLU A 47 10.47 -16.17 8.69
CA GLU A 47 11.78 -16.67 9.11
C GLU A 47 12.79 -15.55 9.28
N SER A 48 12.80 -14.57 8.36
CA SER A 48 13.68 -13.39 8.49
C SER A 48 13.29 -12.50 9.67
N ILE A 49 11.99 -12.43 9.99
CA ILE A 49 11.48 -11.62 11.12
C ILE A 49 11.66 -12.36 12.45
N LYS A 50 11.68 -13.69 12.44
CA LYS A 50 12.00 -14.54 13.60
C LYS A 50 13.50 -14.51 13.89
N GLY A 51 14.05 -13.31 14.03
CA GLY A 51 15.36 -13.09 14.61
C GLY A 51 15.45 -13.73 15.99
N LYS A 52 16.66 -14.18 16.33
CA LYS A 52 16.99 -14.79 17.62
C LYS A 52 16.43 -13.95 18.77
N ALA A 53 15.40 -14.46 19.42
CA ALA A 53 14.92 -13.92 20.68
C ALA A 53 16.07 -13.98 21.68
N LEU A 54 16.67 -12.83 21.99
CA LEU A 54 17.60 -12.70 23.10
C LEU A 54 16.84 -13.08 24.38
N PRO A 55 17.46 -13.86 25.29
CA PRO A 55 16.82 -14.22 26.55
C PRO A 55 16.42 -12.94 27.30
N PRO A 56 15.24 -12.94 27.96
CA PRO A 56 14.80 -11.78 28.71
C PRO A 56 15.85 -11.42 29.78
N PRO A 57 16.11 -10.13 30.03
CA PRO A 57 17.02 -9.74 31.10
C PRO A 57 16.55 -10.33 32.42
N PRO A 58 17.48 -10.76 33.30
CA PRO A 58 17.14 -11.38 34.57
C PRO A 58 16.26 -10.44 35.40
N LYS A 59 15.19 -11.00 35.97
CA LYS A 59 14.24 -10.25 36.81
C LYS A 59 14.95 -9.79 38.09
N ILE A 60 15.35 -8.53 38.14
CA ILE A 60 15.86 -7.87 39.35
C ILE A 60 14.68 -7.45 40.24
N THR A 61 14.83 -7.67 41.54
CA THR A 61 13.82 -7.30 42.53
C THR A 61 13.87 -5.80 42.83
N ARG A 62 12.74 -5.21 43.22
CA ARG A 62 12.65 -3.78 43.57
C ARG A 62 13.68 -3.37 44.65
N ALA A 63 13.96 -4.26 45.60
CA ALA A 63 14.97 -4.03 46.63
C ALA A 63 16.38 -3.85 46.06
N GLN A 64 16.75 -4.64 45.05
CA GLN A 64 18.06 -4.58 44.40
C GLN A 64 18.23 -3.31 43.58
N ILE A 65 17.16 -2.81 42.96
CA ILE A 65 17.15 -1.52 42.23
C ILE A 65 17.43 -0.37 43.21
N SER A 66 16.75 -0.35 44.36
CA SER A 66 16.96 0.69 45.37
C SER A 66 18.39 0.69 45.92
N GLN A 67 18.95 -0.50 46.18
CA GLN A 67 20.34 -0.62 46.67
C GLN A 67 21.37 -0.15 45.65
N ILE A 68 21.19 -0.45 44.37
CA ILE A 68 22.08 0.02 43.31
C ILE A 68 22.01 1.55 43.23
N LYS A 69 20.79 2.12 43.21
CA LYS A 69 20.57 3.57 43.18
C LYS A 69 21.23 4.27 44.37
N GLU A 70 21.04 3.73 45.57
CA GLU A 70 21.62 4.27 46.80
C GLU A 70 23.14 4.16 46.83
N LYS A 71 23.72 3.07 46.30
CA LYS A 71 25.19 2.93 46.15
C LYS A 71 25.77 3.93 45.14
N THR A 72 25.06 4.21 44.04
CA THR A 72 25.49 5.22 43.05
C THR A 72 25.44 6.63 43.65
N ILE A 73 24.38 6.95 44.40
CA ILE A 73 24.22 8.25 45.08
C ILE A 73 25.24 8.42 46.21
N ARG A 74 25.56 7.35 46.95
CA ARG A 74 26.57 7.39 48.03
C ARG A 74 28.02 7.49 47.53
N HIS A 75 28.29 7.15 46.25
CA HIS A 75 29.62 7.26 45.66
C HIS A 75 29.85 8.59 44.92
N GLU A 76 28.95 9.56 45.07
CA GLU A 76 29.23 10.95 44.70
C GLU A 76 29.94 11.62 45.89
N PRO A 77 31.26 11.89 45.82
CA PRO A 77 31.96 12.49 46.93
C PRO A 77 31.65 13.98 46.99
N THR A 78 31.06 14.39 48.12
CA THR A 78 31.17 15.71 48.76
C THR A 78 32.00 16.75 47.98
N VAL A 79 31.31 17.64 47.26
CA VAL A 79 31.91 18.87 46.74
C VAL A 79 32.29 19.73 47.94
N LYS A 80 33.59 19.87 48.16
CA LYS A 80 34.19 20.76 49.15
C LYS A 80 33.86 22.21 48.79
N THR A 81 33.43 22.99 49.78
CA THR A 81 33.28 24.44 49.69
C THR A 81 34.66 25.08 49.50
N VAL A 82 34.88 25.73 48.36
CA VAL A 82 36.03 26.60 48.09
C VAL A 82 35.55 28.04 47.82
N PRO A 83 36.29 29.06 48.27
CA PRO A 83 35.86 30.45 48.21
C PRO A 83 35.91 31.02 46.79
N ALA A 84 34.95 31.92 46.53
CA ALA A 84 34.79 32.87 45.42
C ALA A 84 35.68 32.69 44.17
N ARG A 85 34.99 32.30 43.08
CA ARG A 85 35.27 32.60 41.67
C ARG A 85 36.42 31.81 41.02
N VAL A 86 36.19 30.51 40.85
CA VAL A 86 36.67 29.79 39.66
C VAL A 86 35.49 29.76 38.70
N VAL A 87 35.62 30.43 37.55
CA VAL A 87 34.71 30.22 36.42
C VAL A 87 35.03 28.82 35.91
N VAL A 88 34.34 27.83 36.46
CA VAL A 88 34.28 26.50 35.87
C VAL A 88 33.52 26.72 34.57
N GLU A 89 34.23 26.68 33.45
CA GLU A 89 33.59 26.55 32.14
C GLU A 89 32.86 25.20 32.16
N GLU A 90 31.57 25.24 32.50
CA GLU A 90 30.72 24.06 32.39
C GLU A 90 30.78 23.60 30.93
N PRO A 91 31.21 22.36 30.65
CA PRO A 91 31.19 21.85 29.29
C PRO A 91 29.75 22.00 28.77
N PRO A 92 29.56 22.52 27.55
CA PRO A 92 28.23 22.81 27.04
C PRO A 92 27.36 21.56 27.16
N LEU A 93 26.18 21.70 27.76
CA LEU A 93 25.24 20.59 27.88
C LEU A 93 24.99 20.04 26.48
N GLN A 94 25.38 18.79 26.27
CA GLN A 94 25.20 18.12 25.00
C GLN A 94 23.70 17.94 24.76
N GLU A 95 23.21 18.50 23.66
CA GLU A 95 21.79 18.44 23.34
C GLU A 95 21.35 16.99 23.12
N ASN A 96 20.18 16.66 23.66
CA ASN A 96 19.59 15.35 23.50
C ASN A 96 19.04 15.22 22.08
N LEU A 97 19.79 14.55 21.20
CA LEU A 97 19.45 14.34 19.79
C LEU A 97 18.06 13.67 19.59
N ASN A 98 17.58 12.90 20.57
CA ASN A 98 16.23 12.30 20.55
C ASN A 98 15.08 13.30 20.73
N ARG A 99 15.37 14.55 21.14
CA ARG A 99 14.37 15.61 21.32
C ARG A 99 14.43 16.69 20.25
N LEU A 100 15.34 16.58 19.29
CA LEU A 100 15.44 17.53 18.21
C LEU A 100 14.21 17.35 17.29
N GLN A 101 13.42 18.41 17.15
CA GLN A 101 12.45 18.49 16.07
C GLN A 101 13.25 18.74 14.80
N ILE A 102 13.35 17.71 13.96
CA ILE A 102 14.00 17.84 12.66
C ILE A 102 13.05 18.64 11.79
N ASP A 103 13.43 19.88 11.45
CA ASP A 103 12.71 20.70 10.48
C ASP A 103 12.95 20.14 9.07
N GLY A 104 12.17 19.14 8.69
CA GLY A 104 12.20 18.47 7.40
C GLY A 104 11.03 17.51 7.20
N GLU A 105 10.82 17.06 5.97
CA GLU A 105 9.84 16.02 5.66
C GLU A 105 10.32 14.67 6.23
N LEU A 106 9.80 14.31 7.40
CA LEU A 106 10.11 13.07 8.09
C LEU A 106 9.14 11.98 7.64
N ALA A 107 9.58 11.06 6.79
CA ALA A 107 8.81 9.86 6.51
C ALA A 107 8.93 8.85 7.65
N GLN A 108 7.85 8.60 8.39
CA GLN A 108 7.81 7.53 9.39
C GLN A 108 7.32 6.21 8.79
N THR A 109 6.65 6.26 7.64
CA THR A 109 6.11 5.08 6.94
C THR A 109 6.63 4.97 5.51
N VAL A 110 6.58 3.76 4.96
CA VAL A 110 7.03 3.49 3.58
C VAL A 110 6.22 4.30 2.56
N ASP A 111 4.90 4.39 2.74
CA ASP A 111 4.04 5.18 1.86
C ASP A 111 4.36 6.69 1.91
N GLU A 112 4.70 7.19 3.09
CA GLU A 112 5.09 8.59 3.27
C GLU A 112 6.45 8.88 2.61
N ALA A 113 7.41 7.96 2.74
CA ALA A 113 8.71 8.06 2.08
C ALA A 113 8.55 8.05 0.55
N ILE A 114 7.67 7.20 0.03
CA ILE A 114 7.34 7.16 -1.39
C ILE A 114 6.66 8.45 -1.83
N SER A 115 5.75 9.01 -1.02
CA SER A 115 5.07 10.28 -1.35
C SER A 115 6.03 11.47 -1.41
N ILE A 116 6.98 11.54 -0.47
CA ILE A 116 8.00 12.59 -0.41
C ILE A 116 9.00 12.47 -1.57
N LEU A 117 9.44 11.25 -1.88
CA LEU A 117 10.47 11.01 -2.90
C LEU A 117 9.90 10.88 -4.33
N SER A 118 8.61 10.57 -4.47
CA SER A 118 7.96 10.52 -5.77
C SER A 118 7.88 11.93 -6.34
N GLU A 119 8.69 12.22 -7.36
CA GLU A 119 8.51 13.38 -8.22
C GLU A 119 7.03 13.47 -8.60
N LYS A 120 6.41 14.63 -8.36
CA LYS A 120 5.05 14.98 -8.78
C LYS A 120 4.99 15.07 -10.30
N SER A 121 5.32 13.98 -10.98
CA SER A 121 4.91 13.75 -12.33
C SER A 121 3.40 13.62 -12.26
N ASP A 122 2.74 14.63 -12.83
CA ASP A 122 1.29 14.72 -13.07
C ASP A 122 0.84 13.66 -14.10
N VAL A 123 1.43 12.46 -14.01
CA VAL A 123 0.98 11.27 -14.69
C VAL A 123 -0.36 10.95 -14.05
N ASP A 124 -1.40 11.38 -14.74
CA ASP A 124 -2.79 11.21 -14.39
C ASP A 124 -3.07 9.73 -14.07
N LYS A 125 -2.97 9.41 -12.78
CA LYS A 125 -3.12 8.05 -12.26
C LYS A 125 -4.55 7.52 -12.38
N HIS A 126 -5.50 8.33 -12.85
CA HIS A 126 -6.92 7.97 -12.85
C HIS A 126 -7.68 8.45 -14.08
N PRO A 127 -7.37 7.90 -15.28
CA PRO A 127 -8.18 8.12 -16.47
C PRO A 127 -9.65 7.71 -16.25
N GLU A 128 -9.91 6.69 -15.42
CA GLU A 128 -11.26 6.28 -15.02
C GLU A 128 -11.99 7.35 -14.19
N LYS A 129 -11.28 8.06 -13.31
CA LYS A 129 -11.87 9.16 -12.52
C LYS A 129 -12.15 10.38 -13.39
N ARG A 130 -11.28 10.69 -14.36
CA ARG A 130 -11.56 11.73 -15.37
C ARG A 130 -12.79 11.41 -16.20
N LEU A 131 -12.93 10.16 -16.66
CA LEU A 131 -14.12 9.76 -17.43
C LEU A 131 -15.40 10.00 -16.62
N LYS A 132 -15.41 9.61 -15.35
CA LYS A 132 -16.57 9.81 -14.46
C LYS A 132 -16.82 11.29 -14.19
N ALA A 133 -15.78 12.06 -13.85
CA ALA A 133 -15.88 13.49 -13.56
C ALA A 133 -16.33 14.31 -14.79
N ALA A 134 -15.76 14.01 -15.96
CA ALA A 134 -16.11 14.67 -17.20
C ALA A 134 -17.54 14.29 -17.66
N TYR A 135 -17.96 13.04 -17.46
CA TYR A 135 -19.33 12.61 -17.72
C TYR A 135 -20.34 13.32 -16.78
N THR A 136 -20.04 13.46 -15.49
CA THR A 136 -20.90 14.20 -14.56
C THR A 136 -21.01 15.68 -14.92
N ALA A 137 -19.89 16.33 -15.27
CA ALA A 137 -19.91 17.72 -15.72
C ALA A 137 -20.73 17.89 -17.02
N PHE A 138 -20.63 16.93 -17.94
CA PHE A 138 -21.43 16.92 -19.17
C PHE A 138 -22.92 16.66 -18.90
N GLU A 139 -23.25 15.77 -17.96
CA GLU A 139 -24.63 15.51 -17.54
C GLU A 139 -25.29 16.76 -16.95
N GLU A 140 -24.62 17.48 -16.04
CA GLU A 140 -25.18 18.68 -15.42
C GLU A 140 -25.51 19.79 -16.43
N ILE A 141 -24.70 19.94 -17.48
CA ILE A 141 -24.89 20.96 -18.51
C ILE A 141 -25.96 20.54 -19.53
N ASN A 142 -25.94 19.30 -20.01
CA ASN A 142 -26.76 18.86 -21.15
C ASN A 142 -28.11 18.26 -20.73
N LEU A 143 -28.23 17.68 -19.53
CA LEU A 143 -29.49 17.13 -19.02
C LEU A 143 -30.64 18.15 -18.98
N PRO A 144 -30.48 19.40 -18.48
CA PRO A 144 -31.56 20.38 -18.50
C PRO A 144 -31.94 20.82 -19.92
N ARG A 145 -30.97 20.90 -20.84
CA ARG A 145 -31.23 21.20 -22.26
C ARG A 145 -32.07 20.09 -22.91
N LEU A 146 -31.67 18.83 -22.74
CA LEU A 146 -32.40 17.68 -23.28
C LEU A 146 -33.82 17.56 -22.71
N LYS A 147 -34.01 17.91 -21.43
CA LYS A 147 -35.33 17.94 -20.79
C LYS A 147 -36.22 19.05 -21.33
N ALA A 148 -35.65 20.20 -21.70
CA ALA A 148 -36.39 21.29 -22.31
C ALA A 148 -36.77 20.99 -23.77
N GLU A 149 -35.86 20.36 -24.53
CA GLU A 149 -36.11 19.95 -25.92
C GLU A 149 -37.11 18.77 -25.99
N ASN A 150 -37.10 17.86 -25.02
CA ASN A 150 -37.93 16.66 -25.01
C ASN A 150 -38.64 16.44 -23.66
N PRO A 151 -39.67 17.24 -23.33
CA PRO A 151 -40.37 17.16 -22.04
C PRO A 151 -41.22 15.88 -21.88
N SER A 152 -41.54 15.17 -22.98
CA SER A 152 -42.34 13.95 -22.97
C SER A 152 -41.54 12.68 -22.64
N LEU A 153 -40.21 12.72 -22.74
CA LEU A 153 -39.34 11.56 -22.55
C LEU A 153 -39.06 11.29 -21.06
N ARG A 154 -39.00 10.00 -20.69
CA ARG A 154 -38.62 9.58 -19.34
C ARG A 154 -37.12 9.82 -19.13
N LEU A 155 -36.71 10.11 -17.88
CA LEU A 155 -35.31 10.33 -17.51
C LEU A 155 -34.34 9.22 -17.99
N SER A 156 -34.78 7.96 -18.02
CA SER A 156 -33.98 6.85 -18.55
C SER A 156 -33.66 7.01 -20.05
N GLN A 157 -34.64 7.46 -20.84
CA GLN A 157 -34.48 7.71 -22.27
C GLN A 157 -33.58 8.93 -22.52
N LEU A 158 -33.75 9.99 -21.73
CA LEU A 158 -32.87 11.17 -21.78
C LEU A 158 -31.42 10.81 -21.43
N LYS A 159 -31.19 9.97 -20.42
CA LYS A 159 -29.86 9.47 -20.06
C LYS A 159 -29.25 8.59 -21.17
N GLN A 160 -30.06 7.80 -21.87
CA GLN A 160 -29.59 7.03 -23.03
C GLN A 160 -29.16 7.95 -24.19
N MET A 161 -29.93 9.00 -24.48
CA MET A 161 -29.55 10.00 -25.49
C MET A 161 -28.29 10.76 -25.10
N LEU A 162 -28.22 11.22 -23.85
CA LEU A 162 -27.05 11.88 -23.27
C LEU A 162 -25.81 10.99 -23.36
N ARG A 163 -25.92 9.69 -23.08
CA ARG A 163 -24.79 8.75 -23.19
C ARG A 163 -24.31 8.60 -24.64
N LYS A 164 -25.22 8.63 -25.62
CA LYS A 164 -24.88 8.60 -27.05
C LYS A 164 -24.17 9.88 -27.49
N GLU A 165 -24.62 11.04 -27.01
CA GLU A 165 -23.96 12.33 -27.25
C GLU A 165 -22.59 12.38 -26.58
N TRP A 166 -22.48 11.88 -25.35
CA TRP A 166 -21.22 11.79 -24.62
C TRP A 166 -20.16 10.96 -25.36
N LEU A 167 -20.54 9.80 -25.89
CA LEU A 167 -19.62 8.95 -26.65
C LEU A 167 -19.07 9.64 -27.91
N LYS A 168 -19.82 10.58 -28.50
CA LYS A 168 -19.41 11.36 -29.67
C LYS A 168 -18.78 12.70 -29.31
N SER A 169 -18.90 13.13 -28.05
CA SER A 169 -18.46 14.45 -27.61
C SER A 169 -16.93 14.53 -27.56
N PRO A 170 -16.33 15.67 -27.95
CA PRO A 170 -14.90 15.91 -27.77
C PRO A 170 -14.51 16.11 -26.30
N GLN A 171 -15.48 16.29 -25.38
CA GLN A 171 -15.20 16.34 -23.94
C GLN A 171 -14.96 14.95 -23.32
N ASN A 172 -15.19 13.86 -24.06
CA ASN A 172 -14.87 12.52 -23.59
C ASN A 172 -13.36 12.27 -23.69
N PRO A 173 -12.65 12.03 -22.57
CA PRO A 173 -11.21 11.76 -22.58
C PRO A 173 -10.81 10.57 -23.45
N LEU A 174 -11.72 9.64 -23.75
CA LEU A 174 -11.48 8.52 -24.68
C LEU A 174 -11.34 8.94 -26.14
N ASN A 175 -11.87 10.11 -26.51
CA ASN A 175 -11.82 10.65 -27.87
C ASN A 175 -10.66 11.66 -28.06
N GLN A 176 -9.94 11.99 -26.98
CA GLN A 176 -8.81 12.94 -26.98
C GLN A 176 -7.43 12.27 -27.02
N ALA A 177 -7.37 10.97 -27.30
CA ALA A 177 -6.14 10.20 -27.47
C ALA A 177 -5.75 10.07 -28.95
#